data_AF-A0A7R9FF71-F1
#
_entry.id   AF-A0A7R9FF71-F1
#
_cell.length_a   1.000
_cell.length_b   1.000
_cell.length_c   1.000
_cell.angle_alpha   90.00
_cell.angle_beta   90.00
_cell.angle_gamma   90.00
#
_symmetry.space_group_name_H-M   'P 1'
#
loop_
_entity.id
_entity.type
_entity.pdbx_description
1 polymer ?
#
loop_
_entity_poly.entity_id
_entity_poly.type
_entity_poly.pdbx_seq_one_letter_code
_entity_poly.pdbx_strand_id
1 'polypeptide(L)'
;PKYVSGGSCEEGEECDETLDELENIDDELDEAGIIFVTTEDLGLAKKHGIKTFPTLVFFRNKDPLIYKGDLDDEDEVLGWLTDEDTLEIPGRIEEVNTRMLEHVLQDNSHVVVFFCEHRYFLY
;
A
#
# COMPACT_ATOMS: atom_id res chain seq x y z
N PRO A 1 0.43 5.45 4.79
CA PRO A 1 0.24 4.10 4.19
C PRO A 1 1.47 3.23 4.48
N LYS A 2 1.26 1.98 4.91
CA LYS A 2 2.33 1.00 5.12
C LYS A 2 1.87 -0.33 4.51
N TYR A 3 2.72 -0.94 3.72
CA TYR A 3 2.40 -2.11 2.90
C TYR A 3 2.85 -3.37 3.61
N VAL A 4 2.45 -4.52 3.12
CA VAL A 4 2.95 -5.78 3.67
C VAL A 4 2.97 -6.78 2.52
N SER A 5 4.15 -7.02 1.93
CA SER A 5 4.39 -8.27 1.21
C SER A 5 4.63 -9.35 2.24
N GLY A 6 3.70 -10.30 2.38
CA GLY A 6 3.78 -11.40 3.33
C GLY A 6 4.41 -12.64 2.69
N GLY A 7 5.34 -13.30 3.37
CA GLY A 7 5.75 -14.68 3.08
C GLY A 7 7.25 -14.94 3.28
N SER A 8 7.63 -16.09 3.85
CA SER A 8 9.03 -16.54 3.84
C SER A 8 9.35 -17.06 2.46
N CYS A 9 10.24 -16.39 1.76
CA CYS A 9 10.78 -16.89 0.50
C CYS A 9 12.21 -17.36 0.80
N GLU A 10 12.50 -18.62 0.51
CA GLU A 10 13.88 -19.10 0.57
C GLU A 10 14.66 -18.45 -0.58
N GLU A 11 15.88 -17.96 -0.32
CA GLU A 11 16.75 -17.36 -1.36
C GLU A 11 16.78 -18.25 -2.61
N GLY A 12 16.29 -17.74 -3.75
CA GLY A 12 16.30 -18.42 -5.06
C GLY A 12 14.97 -19.02 -5.54
N GLU A 13 13.82 -18.71 -4.94
CA GLU A 13 12.48 -19.02 -5.49
C GLU A 13 11.72 -17.75 -5.92
N GLU A 14 10.72 -17.93 -6.80
CA GLU A 14 9.77 -16.99 -7.45
C GLU A 14 9.50 -15.62 -6.77
N CYS A 15 9.56 -15.54 -5.44
CA CYS A 15 9.43 -14.27 -4.74
C CYS A 15 10.56 -13.26 -4.99
N ASP A 16 11.79 -13.71 -5.27
CA ASP A 16 12.90 -12.80 -5.53
C ASP A 16 12.63 -12.03 -6.82
N GLU A 17 12.07 -12.71 -7.84
CA GLU A 17 11.67 -12.10 -9.11
C GLU A 17 10.53 -11.09 -8.90
N THR A 18 9.46 -11.47 -8.18
CA THR A 18 8.38 -10.53 -7.85
C THR A 18 8.87 -9.31 -7.06
N LEU A 19 9.81 -9.48 -6.13
CA LEU A 19 10.36 -8.34 -5.37
C LEU A 19 11.18 -7.42 -6.28
N ASP A 20 11.99 -7.97 -7.19
CA ASP A 20 12.77 -7.18 -8.15
C ASP A 20 11.85 -6.35 -9.07
N GLU A 21 10.74 -6.90 -9.55
CA GLU A 21 9.75 -6.15 -10.35
C GLU A 21 9.09 -5.04 -9.51
N LEU A 22 8.74 -5.31 -8.24
CA LEU A 22 8.15 -4.29 -7.37
C LEU A 22 9.15 -3.18 -6.97
N GLU A 23 10.45 -3.44 -6.99
CA GLU A 23 11.47 -2.39 -6.76
C GLU A 23 11.51 -1.37 -7.90
N ASN A 24 11.15 -1.74 -9.13
CA ASN A 24 11.18 -0.83 -10.28
C ASN A 24 10.15 0.31 -10.17
N ILE A 25 9.08 0.13 -9.40
CA ILE A 25 8.01 1.12 -9.20
C ILE A 25 8.12 1.88 -7.85
N ASP A 26 9.15 1.60 -7.05
CA ASP A 26 9.29 2.19 -5.70
C ASP A 26 9.39 3.71 -5.75
N ASP A 27 10.18 4.26 -6.68
CA ASP A 27 10.38 5.72 -6.81
C ASP A 27 9.06 6.46 -7.15
N GLU A 28 8.27 5.96 -8.11
CA GLU A 28 6.96 6.52 -8.48
C GLU A 28 5.98 6.50 -7.31
N LEU A 29 5.98 5.41 -6.57
CA LEU A 29 5.11 5.22 -5.42
C LEU A 29 5.49 6.11 -4.25
N ASP A 30 6.78 6.28 -4.02
CA ASP A 30 7.30 7.15 -3.00
C ASP A 30 6.89 8.60 -3.30
N GLU A 31 6.91 9.02 -4.58
CA GLU A 31 6.34 10.29 -5.04
C GLU A 31 4.84 10.39 -4.75
N ALA A 32 4.07 9.32 -4.99
CA ALA A 32 2.65 9.22 -4.61
C ALA A 32 2.41 9.20 -3.08
N GLY A 33 3.46 9.13 -2.26
CA GLY A 33 3.37 9.06 -0.80
C GLY A 33 3.00 7.68 -0.26
N ILE A 34 3.24 6.65 -1.06
CA ILE A 34 3.03 5.24 -0.81
C ILE A 34 4.39 4.61 -0.46
N ILE A 35 4.48 3.87 0.65
CA ILE A 35 5.77 3.32 1.15
C ILE A 35 5.74 1.80 1.19
N PHE A 36 6.49 1.13 0.31
CA PHE A 36 6.60 -0.33 0.34
C PHE A 36 7.29 -0.84 1.62
N VAL A 37 6.71 -1.88 2.25
CA VAL A 37 7.42 -2.67 3.28
C VAL A 37 7.06 -4.15 3.17
N THR A 38 8.00 -5.01 3.54
CA THR A 38 7.86 -6.47 3.54
C THR A 38 7.69 -7.00 4.98
N THR A 39 7.06 -8.16 5.13
CA THR A 39 6.96 -8.85 6.43
C THR A 39 6.92 -10.37 6.28
N GLU A 40 7.46 -11.06 7.27
CA GLU A 40 7.35 -12.51 7.41
C GLU A 40 6.42 -12.90 8.58
N ASP A 41 5.71 -11.94 9.17
CA ASP A 41 4.79 -12.19 10.29
C ASP A 41 3.56 -13.01 9.84
N LEU A 42 3.67 -14.33 9.98
CA LEU A 42 2.59 -15.28 9.73
C LEU A 42 1.37 -15.06 10.63
N GLY A 43 1.54 -14.46 11.81
CA GLY A 43 0.45 -14.09 12.70
C GLY A 43 -0.38 -12.95 12.14
N LEU A 44 0.29 -11.92 11.59
CA LEU A 44 -0.35 -10.82 10.88
C LEU A 44 -1.07 -11.32 9.62
N ALA A 45 -0.39 -12.15 8.82
CA ALA A 45 -0.98 -12.76 7.63
C ALA A 45 -2.28 -13.52 7.95
N LYS A 46 -2.24 -14.37 8.99
CA LYS A 46 -3.42 -15.11 9.46
C LYS A 46 -4.54 -14.20 9.96
N LYS A 47 -4.22 -13.11 10.66
CA LYS A 47 -5.21 -12.13 11.14
C LYS A 47 -5.94 -11.45 9.98
N HIS A 48 -5.25 -11.22 8.87
CA HIS A 48 -5.80 -10.65 7.64
C HIS A 48 -6.33 -11.70 6.65
N GLY A 49 -6.35 -12.98 7.04
CA GLY A 49 -6.92 -14.06 6.22
C GLY A 49 -6.06 -14.50 5.04
N ILE A 50 -4.79 -14.09 5.01
CA ILE A 50 -3.82 -14.44 3.97
C ILE A 50 -3.37 -15.89 4.20
N LYS A 51 -3.44 -16.71 3.14
CA LYS A 51 -3.09 -18.14 3.16
C LYS A 51 -2.13 -18.55 2.06
N THR A 52 -1.94 -17.67 1.08
CA THR A 52 -1.10 -17.82 -0.10
C THR A 52 -0.03 -16.74 -0.03
N PHE A 53 1.15 -17.06 -0.53
CA PHE A 53 2.30 -16.17 -0.57
C PHE A 53 3.02 -16.37 -1.91
N PRO A 54 3.65 -15.32 -2.48
CA PRO A 54 3.60 -13.92 -2.02
C PRO A 54 2.18 -13.32 -2.12
N THR A 55 1.90 -12.27 -1.35
CA THR A 55 0.62 -11.54 -1.43
C THR A 55 0.83 -10.08 -1.09
N LEU A 56 0.38 -9.20 -1.99
CA LEU A 56 0.40 -7.77 -1.79
C LEU A 56 -0.89 -7.30 -1.08
N VAL A 57 -0.69 -6.54 0.00
CA VAL A 57 -1.78 -5.91 0.75
C VAL A 57 -1.54 -4.41 0.86
N PHE A 58 -2.52 -3.64 0.40
CA PHE A 58 -2.57 -2.19 0.56
C PHE A 58 -3.39 -1.79 1.79
N PHE A 59 -2.82 -0.97 2.67
CA PHE A 59 -3.53 -0.45 3.84
C PHE A 59 -3.85 1.04 3.70
N ARG A 60 -5.12 1.34 3.44
CA ARG A 60 -5.69 2.70 3.41
C ARG A 60 -6.57 2.92 4.63
N ASN A 61 -6.26 3.92 5.46
CA ASN A 61 -7.02 4.20 6.70
C ASN A 61 -7.22 2.98 7.63
N LYS A 62 -6.19 2.12 7.72
CA LYS A 62 -6.18 0.82 8.45
C LYS A 62 -7.10 -0.26 7.87
N ASP A 63 -7.69 -0.02 6.72
CA ASP A 63 -8.49 -0.99 5.97
C ASP A 63 -7.60 -1.74 4.97
N PRO A 64 -7.46 -3.07 5.09
CA PRO A 64 -6.64 -3.86 4.19
C PRO A 64 -7.37 -4.17 2.88
N LEU A 65 -6.69 -3.96 1.76
CA LEU A 65 -7.14 -4.36 0.43
C LEU A 65 -6.10 -5.31 -0.16
N ILE A 66 -6.53 -6.52 -0.52
CA ILE A 66 -5.67 -7.56 -1.08
C ILE A 66 -5.69 -7.41 -2.60
N TYR A 67 -4.51 -7.29 -3.20
CA TYR A 67 -4.34 -7.31 -4.65
C TYR A 67 -4.65 -8.71 -5.22
N LYS A 68 -5.25 -8.76 -6.40
CA LYS A 68 -5.73 -10.00 -7.03
C LYS A 68 -5.22 -10.20 -8.46
N GLY A 69 -4.46 -9.25 -8.99
CA GLY A 69 -3.86 -9.32 -10.32
C GLY A 69 -2.55 -10.08 -10.29
N ASP A 70 -1.76 -9.91 -11.36
CA ASP A 70 -0.43 -10.49 -11.47
C ASP A 70 0.58 -9.62 -10.72
N LEU A 71 1.42 -10.24 -9.88
CA LEU A 71 2.44 -9.51 -9.12
C LEU A 71 3.73 -9.32 -9.94
N ASP A 72 3.90 -10.10 -11.00
CA ASP A 72 5.05 -9.99 -11.90
C ASP A 72 4.81 -8.93 -13.01
N ASP A 73 3.62 -8.30 -13.02
CA ASP A 73 3.30 -7.14 -13.87
C ASP A 73 3.33 -5.86 -13.02
N GLU A 74 4.51 -5.25 -12.93
CA GLU A 74 4.75 -4.03 -12.14
C GLU A 74 3.85 -2.85 -12.56
N ASP A 75 3.55 -2.74 -13.86
CA ASP A 75 2.69 -1.70 -14.42
C ASP A 75 1.23 -1.88 -13.94
N GLU A 76 0.73 -3.13 -13.92
CA GLU A 76 -0.59 -3.45 -13.37
C GLU A 76 -0.67 -3.10 -11.88
N VAL A 77 0.37 -3.45 -11.12
CA VAL A 77 0.44 -3.15 -9.69
C VAL A 77 0.48 -1.64 -9.43
N LEU A 78 1.33 -0.89 -10.14
CA LEU A 78 1.42 0.57 -10.02
C LEU A 78 0.10 1.25 -10.37
N GLY A 79 -0.54 0.82 -11.45
CA GLY A 79 -1.85 1.32 -11.86
C GLY A 79 -2.90 1.09 -10.79
N TRP A 80 -2.92 -0.11 -10.19
CA TRP A 80 -3.83 -0.41 -9.09
C TRP A 80 -3.55 0.44 -7.84
N LEU A 81 -2.28 0.64 -7.48
CA LEU A 81 -1.90 1.41 -6.29
C LEU A 81 -2.16 2.92 -6.40
N THR A 82 -2.26 3.43 -7.63
CA THR A 82 -2.47 4.86 -7.92
C THR A 82 -3.90 5.18 -8.36
N ASP A 83 -4.74 4.16 -8.53
CA ASP A 83 -6.13 4.30 -8.94
C ASP A 83 -7.00 4.96 -7.84
N GLU A 84 -7.83 5.94 -8.22
CA GLU A 84 -8.67 6.69 -7.27
C GLU A 84 -9.66 5.78 -6.53
N ASP A 85 -10.27 4.80 -7.19
CA ASP A 85 -11.19 3.85 -6.53
C ASP A 85 -10.44 2.95 -5.52
N THR A 86 -9.14 2.73 -5.76
CA THR A 86 -8.24 2.02 -4.85
C THR A 86 -7.70 2.90 -3.73
N LEU A 87 -7.55 4.21 -3.93
CA LEU A 87 -7.12 5.11 -2.85
C LEU A 87 -8.28 5.53 -1.93
N GLU A 88 -9.47 5.73 -2.48
CA GLU A 88 -10.61 6.30 -1.76
C GLU A 88 -11.51 5.25 -1.10
N ILE A 89 -12.07 5.62 0.06
CA ILE A 89 -13.16 4.88 0.70
C ILE A 89 -14.42 5.75 0.66
N PRO A 90 -15.43 5.39 -0.16
CA PRO A 90 -16.64 6.19 -0.30
C PRO A 90 -17.30 6.53 1.04
N GLY A 91 -17.51 7.83 1.27
CA GLY A 91 -18.16 8.35 2.49
C GLY A 91 -17.26 8.44 3.71
N ARG A 92 -15.95 8.24 3.58
CA ARG A 92 -14.95 8.41 4.65
C ARG A 92 -14.07 9.62 4.36
N ILE A 93 -13.60 10.29 5.42
CA ILE A 93 -12.56 11.32 5.29
C ILE A 93 -11.22 10.59 5.11
N GLU A 94 -10.48 10.94 4.06
CA GLU A 94 -9.18 10.33 3.76
C GLU A 94 -8.09 10.81 4.73
N GLU A 95 -7.36 9.85 5.32
CA GLU A 95 -6.18 10.12 6.15
C GLU A 95 -4.94 10.09 5.27
N VAL A 96 -4.49 11.27 4.86
CA VAL A 96 -3.34 11.45 3.97
C VAL A 96 -2.11 11.90 4.73
N ASN A 97 -0.93 11.50 4.25
CA ASN A 97 0.33 12.12 4.66
C ASN A 97 0.56 13.42 3.85
N THR A 98 1.67 14.11 4.11
CA THR A 98 1.99 15.38 3.42
C THR A 98 2.11 15.22 1.90
N ARG A 99 2.78 14.17 1.40
CA ARG A 99 2.94 13.94 -0.04
C ARG A 99 1.59 13.69 -0.72
N MET A 100 0.77 12.80 -0.16
CA MET A 100 -0.58 12.53 -0.67
C MET A 100 -1.48 13.78 -0.62
N LEU A 101 -1.36 14.61 0.41
CA LEU A 101 -2.11 15.87 0.49
C LEU A 101 -1.74 16.83 -0.65
N GLU A 102 -0.47 16.91 -1.03
CA GLU A 102 -0.03 17.74 -2.15
C GLU A 102 -0.68 17.31 -3.47
N HIS A 103 -0.76 16.01 -3.72
CA HIS A 103 -1.47 15.44 -4.88
C HIS A 103 -2.97 15.76 -4.85
N VAL A 104 -3.65 15.50 -3.72
CA VAL A 104 -5.08 15.81 -3.56
C VAL A 104 -5.38 17.29 -3.84
N LEU A 105 -4.51 18.20 -3.41
CA LEU A 105 -4.66 19.64 -3.67
C LEU A 105 -4.40 20.04 -5.14
N GLN A 106 -3.61 19.27 -5.88
CA GLN A 106 -3.38 19.50 -7.31
C GLN A 106 -4.58 19.03 -8.14
N ASP A 107 -5.16 17.90 -7.79
CA ASP A 107 -6.24 17.27 -8.58
C ASP A 107 -7.62 17.87 -8.28
N ASN A 108 -7.81 18.43 -7.08
CA ASN A 108 -9.11 18.91 -6.62
C ASN A 108 -9.17 20.43 -6.49
N SER A 109 -10.17 21.05 -7.13
CA SER A 109 -10.39 22.50 -7.05
C SER A 109 -10.79 23.01 -5.66
N HIS A 110 -11.42 22.14 -4.85
CA HIS A 110 -11.95 22.48 -3.55
C HIS A 110 -11.71 21.32 -2.56
N VAL A 111 -10.87 21.57 -1.56
CA VAL A 111 -10.51 20.58 -0.53
C VAL A 111 -10.71 21.20 0.85
N VAL A 112 -11.28 20.42 1.78
CA VAL A 112 -11.34 20.77 3.20
C VAL A 112 -10.36 19.87 3.94
N VAL A 113 -9.33 20.47 4.54
CA VAL A 113 -8.29 19.73 5.25
C VAL A 113 -8.51 19.85 6.77
N PHE A 114 -8.52 18.72 7.46
CA PHE A 114 -8.58 18.67 8.92
C PHE A 114 -7.24 18.19 9.49
N PHE A 115 -6.47 19.10 10.09
CA PHE A 115 -5.21 18.76 10.75
C PHE A 115 -5.47 18.22 12.16
N CYS A 116 -4.97 17.02 12.46
CA CYS A 116 -5.04 16.44 13.80
C CYS A 116 -3.65 15.97 14.26
N GLU A 117 -3.36 16.07 15.56
CA GLU A 117 -2.17 15.47 16.12
C GLU A 117 -2.40 13.97 16.34
N HIS A 118 -1.65 13.14 15.63
CA HIS A 118 -1.64 11.69 15.89
C HIS A 118 -0.82 11.42 17.15
N ARG A 119 -1.48 11.39 18.33
CA ARG A 119 -0.86 10.83 19.53
C ARG A 119 -0.72 9.33 19.33
N TYR A 120 0.50 8.88 19.02
CA TYR A 120 0.87 7.48 19.18
C TYR A 120 0.66 7.10 20.64
N PHE A 121 -0.43 6.41 20.96
CA PHE A 121 -0.52 5.65 22.19
C PHE A 121 0.39 4.43 22.00
N LEU A 122 1.65 4.57 22.40
CA LEU A 122 2.51 3.43 22.70
C LEU A 122 2.08 2.88 24.06
N TYR A 123 1.15 1.93 24.09
CA TYR A 123 0.94 1.00 25.21
C TYR A 123 0.35 -0.31 24.71
#